data_AF-A0A920QPK2-F1
#
_entry.id   AF-A0A920QPK2-F1
#
_cell.length_a   1.000
_cell.length_b   1.000
_cell.length_c   1.000
_cell.angle_alpha   90.00
_cell.angle_beta   90.00
_cell.angle_gamma   90.00
#
_symmetry.space_group_name_H-M   'P 1'
#
loop_
_entity.id
_entity.type
_entity.pdbx_description
1 polymer ?
#
loop_
_entity_poly.entity_id
_entity_poly.type
_entity_poly.pdbx_seq_one_letter_code
_entity_poly.pdbx_strand_id
1 'polypeptide(L)'
;MCCSSIFLWTLYRNYINHYKSISDASGNLPFFVYNLPQSTGTEIIPETMKNIKSEIPNVAGLKHSGPKFTDLRGFVKLGLHVLLEMPH
;
A
#
# COMPACT_ATOMS: atom_id res chain seq x y z
N MET A 1 -7.79 8.41 -4.27
CA MET A 1 -6.61 8.36 -3.38
C MET A 1 -7.07 8.54 -1.95
N CYS A 2 -7.10 7.46 -1.14
CA CYS A 2 -7.43 7.57 0.29
C CYS A 2 -6.12 7.80 1.07
N CYS A 3 -5.65 9.05 1.08
CA CYS A 3 -4.40 9.44 1.76
C CYS A 3 -4.56 9.52 3.29
N SER A 4 -5.80 9.58 3.79
CA SER A 4 -6.09 9.94 5.18
C SER A 4 -5.93 8.80 6.19
N SER A 5 -5.97 7.54 5.76
CA SER A 5 -6.09 6.41 6.68
C SER A 5 -4.75 5.70 7.01
N ILE A 6 -3.63 6.22 6.51
CA ILE A 6 -2.30 5.63 6.73
C ILE A 6 -1.54 6.26 7.92
N PHE A 7 -2.14 7.25 8.58
CA PHE A 7 -1.51 8.06 9.64
C PHE A 7 -1.65 7.49 11.07
N LEU A 8 -2.41 6.41 11.28
CA LEU A 8 -2.69 5.85 12.62
C LEU A 8 -2.33 4.36 12.68
N TRP A 9 -1.03 4.09 12.83
CA TRP A 9 -0.46 2.74 12.87
C TRP A 9 -0.46 2.17 14.29
N THR A 10 -1.63 1.76 14.80
CA THR A 10 -1.71 1.09 16.12
C THR A 10 -2.46 -0.24 16.15
N LEU A 11 -3.26 -0.62 15.12
CA LEU A 11 -3.95 -1.93 15.08
C LEU A 11 -4.10 -2.53 13.66
N TYR A 12 -3.35 -3.61 13.35
CA TYR A 12 -3.30 -4.28 12.03
C TYR A 12 -4.68 -4.64 11.43
N ARG A 13 -5.56 -5.22 12.25
CA ARG A 13 -6.83 -5.79 11.75
C ARG A 13 -7.92 -4.76 11.45
N ASN A 14 -7.99 -3.67 12.24
CA ASN A 14 -9.06 -2.68 12.07
C ASN A 14 -8.94 -1.94 10.73
N TYR A 15 -7.72 -1.70 10.24
CA TYR A 15 -7.55 -1.06 8.94
C TYR A 15 -7.79 -1.97 7.76
N ILE A 16 -7.44 -3.27 7.84
CA ILE A 16 -7.70 -4.19 6.72
C ILE A 16 -9.20 -4.23 6.46
N ASN A 17 -10.00 -4.28 7.53
CA ASN A 17 -11.45 -4.20 7.41
C ASN A 17 -11.91 -2.87 6.83
N HIS A 18 -11.34 -1.75 7.29
CA HIS A 18 -11.65 -0.43 6.73
C HIS A 18 -11.35 -0.33 5.22
N TYR A 19 -10.17 -0.78 4.78
CA TYR A 19 -9.79 -0.77 3.37
C TYR A 19 -10.57 -1.77 2.54
N LYS A 20 -10.92 -2.94 3.08
CA LYS A 20 -11.87 -3.88 2.46
C LYS A 20 -13.21 -3.20 2.22
N SER A 21 -13.78 -2.53 3.23
CA SER A 21 -15.05 -1.83 3.09
C SER A 21 -15.01 -0.72 2.04
N ILE A 22 -13.91 0.04 1.95
CA ILE A 22 -13.73 1.05 0.90
C ILE A 22 -13.61 0.39 -0.47
N SER A 23 -12.80 -0.66 -0.57
CA SER A 23 -12.61 -1.44 -1.79
C SER A 23 -13.94 -1.98 -2.32
N ASP A 24 -14.71 -2.64 -1.46
CA ASP A 24 -16.00 -3.23 -1.78
C ASP A 24 -17.01 -2.15 -2.20
N ALA A 25 -17.09 -1.03 -1.45
CA ALA A 25 -17.95 0.10 -1.78
C ALA A 25 -17.56 0.80 -3.09
N SER A 26 -16.29 0.71 -3.49
CA SER A 26 -15.79 1.30 -4.74
C SER A 26 -16.06 0.44 -5.98
N GLY A 27 -16.75 -0.69 -5.84
CA GLY A 27 -17.05 -1.59 -6.95
C GLY A 27 -15.80 -2.30 -7.49
N ASN A 28 -14.85 -2.64 -6.60
CA ASN A 28 -13.60 -3.32 -6.94
C ASN A 28 -12.69 -2.55 -7.92
N LEU A 29 -12.74 -1.22 -7.89
CA LEU A 29 -11.77 -0.41 -8.63
C LEU A 29 -10.33 -0.74 -8.21
N PRO A 30 -9.34 -0.58 -9.10
CA PRO A 30 -7.93 -0.78 -8.77
C PRO A 30 -7.51 0.02 -7.52
N PHE A 31 -7.07 -0.69 -6.48
CA PHE A 31 -6.65 -0.09 -5.22
C PHE A 31 -5.13 0.10 -5.19
N PHE A 32 -4.67 1.28 -4.78
CA PHE A 32 -3.25 1.62 -4.68
C PHE A 32 -2.87 1.99 -3.25
N VAL A 33 -1.81 1.37 -2.75
CA VAL A 33 -1.21 1.70 -1.44
C VAL A 33 -0.23 2.87 -1.60
N TYR A 34 -0.13 3.76 -0.61
CA TYR A 34 0.89 4.82 -0.62
C TYR A 34 1.92 4.57 0.47
N ASN A 35 3.15 4.23 0.08
CA ASN A 35 4.26 4.04 0.99
C ASN A 35 5.06 5.36 1.12
N LEU A 36 4.85 6.07 2.23
CA LEU A 36 5.44 7.38 2.55
C LEU A 36 5.93 7.41 4.02
N PRO A 37 7.03 6.71 4.35
CA PRO A 37 7.52 6.55 5.72
C PRO A 37 7.84 7.89 6.40
N GLN A 38 8.23 8.92 5.63
CA GLN A 38 8.56 10.24 6.17
C GLN A 38 7.36 10.92 6.84
N SER A 39 6.13 10.58 6.43
CA SER A 39 4.90 11.14 7.02
C SER A 39 4.18 10.17 7.95
N THR A 40 4.37 8.85 7.78
CA THR A 40 3.63 7.82 8.54
C THR A 40 4.45 7.17 9.64
N GLY A 41 5.78 7.33 9.64
CA GLY A 41 6.69 6.61 10.53
C GLY A 41 6.76 5.10 10.27
N THR A 42 6.08 4.59 9.23
CA THR A 42 5.99 3.16 8.91
C THR A 42 6.34 2.92 7.44
N GLU A 43 7.24 1.98 7.21
CA GLU A 43 7.61 1.49 5.87
C GLU A 43 6.71 0.32 5.45
N ILE A 44 6.17 0.37 4.24
CA ILE A 44 5.52 -0.79 3.61
C ILE A 44 6.58 -1.60 2.87
N ILE A 45 6.93 -2.77 3.41
CA ILE A 45 7.87 -3.71 2.78
C ILE A 45 7.12 -4.76 1.93
N PRO A 46 7.80 -5.52 1.04
CA PRO A 46 7.16 -6.52 0.18
C PRO A 46 6.34 -7.57 0.94
N GLU A 47 6.79 -7.97 2.13
CA GLU A 47 6.05 -8.91 2.98
C GLU A 47 4.73 -8.33 3.47
N THR A 48 4.73 -7.09 3.97
CA THR A 48 3.51 -6.37 4.35
C THR A 48 2.57 -6.23 3.16
N MET A 49 3.11 -5.90 1.98
CA MET A 49 2.33 -5.74 0.76
C MET A 49 1.70 -7.07 0.30
N LYS A 50 2.39 -8.20 0.48
CA LYS A 50 1.85 -9.54 0.22
C LYS A 50 0.63 -9.82 1.10
N ASN A 51 0.70 -9.47 2.38
CA ASN A 51 -0.42 -9.66 3.31
C ASN A 51 -1.60 -8.74 2.93
N ILE A 52 -1.34 -7.48 2.58
CA ILE A 52 -2.38 -6.56 2.10
C ILE A 52 -3.06 -7.10 0.85
N LYS A 53 -2.30 -7.58 -0.14
CA LYS A 53 -2.84 -8.16 -1.38
C LYS A 53 -3.66 -9.42 -1.14
N SER A 54 -3.27 -10.25 -0.17
CA SER A 54 -4.02 -11.45 0.21
C SER A 54 -5.39 -11.11 0.81
N GLU A 55 -5.49 -9.97 1.49
CA GLU A 55 -6.71 -9.53 2.15
C GLU A 55 -7.57 -8.64 1.23
N ILE A 56 -6.96 -7.91 0.29
CA ILE A 56 -7.61 -6.93 -0.58
C ILE A 56 -7.23 -7.27 -2.04
N PRO A 57 -8.02 -8.10 -2.73
CA PRO A 57 -7.61 -8.73 -3.99
C PRO A 57 -7.52 -7.78 -5.18
N ASN A 58 -8.22 -6.64 -5.15
CA ASN A 58 -8.17 -5.57 -6.17
C ASN A 58 -7.01 -4.59 -5.97
N VAL A 59 -6.07 -4.86 -5.05
CA VAL A 59 -4.81 -4.12 -4.95
C VAL A 59 -4.00 -4.29 -6.24
N ALA A 60 -3.92 -3.20 -7.01
CA ALA A 60 -3.23 -3.16 -8.29
C ALA A 60 -1.77 -2.67 -8.16
N GLY A 61 -1.45 -1.92 -7.12
CA GLY A 61 -0.12 -1.31 -7.02
C GLY A 61 0.14 -0.50 -5.76
N LEU A 62 1.28 0.19 -5.78
CA LEU A 62 1.62 1.19 -4.78
C LEU A 62 2.36 2.39 -5.38
N LYS A 63 2.19 3.57 -4.76
CA LYS A 63 3.13 4.68 -4.89
C LYS A 63 4.21 4.52 -3.83
N HIS A 64 5.48 4.50 -4.22
CA HIS A 64 6.62 4.39 -3.32
C HIS A 64 7.42 5.69 -3.30
N SER A 65 7.46 6.31 -2.13
CA SER A 65 8.24 7.50 -1.79
C SER A 65 9.25 7.22 -0.66
N GLY A 66 9.44 5.93 -0.32
CA GLY A 66 10.39 5.49 0.68
C GLY A 66 11.83 5.50 0.16
N PRO A 67 12.83 5.46 1.06
CA PRO A 67 14.24 5.49 0.67
C PRO A 67 14.76 4.13 0.14
N LYS A 68 14.01 3.03 0.30
CA LYS A 68 14.47 1.66 0.03
C LYS A 68 14.09 1.15 -1.35
N PHE A 69 14.86 1.56 -2.36
CA PHE A 69 14.72 1.07 -3.74
C PHE A 69 14.97 -0.45 -3.88
N THR A 70 15.61 -1.08 -2.90
CA THR A 70 15.79 -2.55 -2.86
C THR A 70 14.46 -3.30 -2.85
N ASP A 71 13.41 -2.70 -2.29
CA ASP A 71 12.10 -3.33 -2.11
C ASP A 71 11.28 -3.36 -3.41
N LEU A 72 11.66 -2.55 -4.40
CA LEU A 72 10.98 -2.44 -5.70
C LEU A 72 10.91 -3.77 -6.44
N ARG A 73 12.01 -4.53 -6.44
CA ARG A 73 12.02 -5.88 -7.03
C ARG A 73 11.03 -6.80 -6.34
N GLY A 74 10.85 -6.65 -5.03
CA GLY A 74 9.87 -7.41 -4.25
C GLY A 74 8.45 -7.06 -4.67
N PHE A 75 8.11 -5.78 -4.79
CA PHE A 75 6.78 -5.34 -5.24
C PHE A 75 6.47 -5.80 -6.68
N VAL A 76 7.43 -5.67 -7.60
CA VAL A 76 7.26 -6.12 -8.99
C VAL A 76 7.06 -7.64 -9.06
N LYS A 77 7.80 -8.43 -8.26
CA LYS A 77 7.61 -9.89 -8.16
C LYS A 77 6.22 -10.29 -7.65
N LEU A 78 5.56 -9.42 -6.89
CA LEU A 78 4.18 -9.62 -6.45
C LEU A 78 3.16 -9.26 -7.55
N GLY A 79 3.61 -8.82 -8.73
CA GLY A 79 2.74 -8.41 -9.84
C GLY A 79 2.04 -7.07 -9.58
N LEU A 80 2.72 -6.15 -8.89
CA LEU A 80 2.18 -4.84 -8.54
C LEU A 80 2.75 -3.75 -9.45
N HIS A 81 1.91 -2.80 -9.84
CA HIS A 81 2.36 -1.56 -10.47
C HIS A 81 3.00 -0.66 -9.41
N VAL A 82 4.25 -0.24 -9.64
CA VAL A 82 4.98 0.63 -8.70
C VAL A 82 5.16 2.00 -9.32
N LEU A 83 4.55 3.02 -8.70
CA LEU A 83 4.71 4.42 -9.06
C LEU A 83 5.82 5.00 -8.18
N LEU A 84 6.94 5.38 -8.80
CA LEU A 84 8.07 5.98 -8.08
C LEU A 84 7.93 7.48 -8.04
N GLU A 85 8.18 8.07 -6.88
CA GLU A 85 8.47 9.50 -6.79
C GLU A 85 9.91 9.72 -7.27
N MET A 86 10.08 10.55 -8.30
CA MET A 86 11.42 10.90 -8.76
C MET A 86 12.03 11.91 -7.78
N PRO A 87 13.26 11.67 -7.30
CA PRO A 87 13.97 12.70 -6.54
C PRO A 87 14.22 13.91 -7.45
N HIS A 88 13.90 15.09 -6.95
CA HIS A 88 14.25 16.37 -7.57
C HIS A 88 15.74 16.67 -7.44
#